data_AF-A0A453G2M4-F1
#
_entry.id   AF-A0A453G2M4-F1
#
_cell.length_a   1.000
_cell.length_b   1.000
_cell.length_c   1.000
_cell.angle_alpha   90.00
_cell.angle_beta   90.00
_cell.angle_gamma   90.00
#
_symmetry.space_group_name_H-M   'P 1'
#
loop_
_entity.id
_entity.type
_entity.pdbx_description
1 polymer ?
#
loop_
_entity_poly.entity_id
_entity_poly.type
_entity_poly.pdbx_seq_one_letter_code
_entity_poly.pdbx_strand_id
1 'polypeptide(L)'
;HNSHYFPASTFRPILSCYLVLSSNYSQLLNIIFLILCFKIVMNDEQQPNGIHVTRFTLQSVYAQTDDEKLEFLYESGSTNIVVNGYTSQHEIAQQVDIFIRKMNSIPAFTANLTMESFNKRSIC
;
A
#
# COMPACT_ATOMS: atom_id res chain seq x y z
N HIS A 1 20.72 9.73 19.41
CA HIS A 1 19.86 10.85 19.85
C HIS A 1 19.30 11.46 18.55
N ASN A 2 18.11 11.16 18.03
CA ASN A 2 16.82 10.85 18.62
C ASN A 2 16.15 9.70 17.84
N SER A 3 15.77 8.64 18.54
CA SER A 3 14.82 7.64 18.01
C SER A 3 13.44 8.07 18.50
N HIS A 4 12.59 8.58 17.61
CA HIS A 4 11.19 8.85 17.94
C HIS A 4 10.49 7.51 18.15
N TYR A 5 10.36 7.12 19.41
CA TYR A 5 9.61 5.95 19.85
C TYR A 5 8.12 6.25 19.64
N PHE A 6 7.50 5.64 18.64
CA PHE A 6 6.04 5.68 18.51
C PHE A 6 5.44 4.76 19.59
N PRO A 7 4.52 5.24 20.43
CA PRO A 7 4.02 4.47 21.56
C PRO A 7 3.19 3.27 21.08
N ALA A 8 3.38 2.12 21.74
CA ALA A 8 2.68 0.86 21.46
C ALA A 8 1.14 0.95 21.59
N SER A 9 0.61 2.05 22.11
CA SER A 9 -0.83 2.35 22.15
C SER A 9 -1.42 2.73 20.79
N THR A 10 -0.62 3.20 19.84
CA THR A 10 -1.08 3.53 18.47
C THR A 10 -1.22 2.28 17.58
N PHE A 11 -0.56 1.18 17.93
CA PHE A 11 -0.59 -0.09 17.18
C PHE A 11 -1.68 -1.06 17.64
N ARG A 12 -2.28 -0.85 18.82
CA ARG A 12 -3.35 -1.71 19.34
C ARG A 12 -4.61 -1.78 18.45
N PRO A 13 -5.11 -0.71 17.82
CA PRO A 13 -6.24 -0.85 16.90
C PRO A 13 -5.88 -1.58 15.60
N ILE A 14 -4.65 -1.42 15.09
CA ILE A 14 -4.19 -2.05 13.85
C ILE A 14 -4.03 -3.57 14.03
N LEU A 15 -3.48 -4.01 15.17
CA LEU A 15 -3.35 -5.42 15.50
C LEU A 15 -4.69 -6.05 15.93
N SER A 16 -5.59 -5.27 16.54
CA SER A 16 -6.94 -5.73 16.87
C SER A 16 -7.81 -5.92 15.63
N CYS A 17 -7.58 -5.15 14.56
CA CYS A 17 -8.13 -5.45 13.25
C CYS A 17 -7.57 -6.78 12.73
N TYR A 18 -6.26 -7.03 12.80
CA TYR A 18 -5.63 -8.28 12.34
C TYR A 18 -6.24 -9.57 12.93
N LEU A 19 -6.73 -9.54 14.17
CA LEU A 19 -7.31 -10.73 14.84
C LEU A 19 -8.82 -10.94 14.58
N VAL A 20 -9.58 -9.91 14.20
CA VAL A 20 -11.00 -10.04 13.78
C VAL A 20 -11.11 -10.54 12.33
N LEU A 21 -9.99 -10.56 11.61
CA LEU A 21 -9.89 -10.78 10.17
C LEU A 21 -9.82 -12.24 9.70
N SER A 22 -10.02 -13.22 10.60
CA SER A 22 -10.11 -14.64 10.19
C SER A 22 -11.43 -14.99 9.50
N SER A 23 -12.45 -14.12 9.50
CA SER A 23 -13.82 -14.54 9.14
C SER A 23 -14.39 -13.98 7.84
N ASN A 24 -13.83 -12.96 7.18
CA ASN A 24 -14.35 -12.48 5.87
C ASN A 24 -13.37 -11.53 5.15
N TYR A 25 -12.67 -12.03 4.12
CA TYR A 25 -11.75 -11.24 3.25
C TYR A 25 -12.39 -9.99 2.64
N SER A 26 -13.68 -10.02 2.29
CA SER A 26 -14.39 -8.87 1.71
C SER A 26 -14.62 -7.73 2.70
N GLN A 27 -14.71 -8.02 4.01
CA GLN A 27 -14.81 -6.99 5.04
C GLN A 27 -13.45 -6.37 5.37
N LEU A 28 -12.38 -7.16 5.26
CA LEU A 28 -10.99 -6.70 5.36
C LEU A 28 -10.67 -5.63 4.31
N LEU A 29 -11.02 -5.90 3.05
CA LEU A 29 -10.80 -4.96 1.94
C LEU A 29 -11.60 -3.66 2.12
N ASN A 30 -12.84 -3.74 2.64
CA ASN A 30 -13.65 -2.56 2.94
C ASN A 30 -13.07 -1.72 4.08
N ILE A 31 -12.56 -2.35 5.14
CA ILE A 31 -11.94 -1.64 6.28
C ILE A 31 -10.63 -0.97 5.84
N ILE A 32 -9.81 -1.66 5.03
CA ILE A 32 -8.60 -1.08 4.46
C ILE A 32 -8.94 0.07 3.51
N PHE A 33 -9.97 -0.06 2.66
CA PHE A 33 -10.45 1.01 1.81
C PHE A 33 -10.91 2.24 2.63
N LEU A 34 -11.67 2.01 3.71
CA LEU A 34 -12.18 3.06 4.59
C LEU A 34 -11.08 3.80 5.35
N ILE A 35 -10.02 3.10 5.77
CA ILE A 35 -8.96 3.68 6.62
C ILE A 35 -7.82 4.26 5.79
N LEU A 36 -7.42 3.59 4.70
CA LEU A 36 -6.25 3.97 3.92
C LEU A 36 -6.61 4.75 2.65
N CYS A 37 -7.90 4.82 2.27
CA CYS A 37 -8.35 5.50 1.05
C CYS A 37 -7.73 4.90 -0.24
N PHE A 38 -7.54 3.57 -0.26
CA PHE A 38 -7.06 2.83 -1.43
C PHE A 38 -8.05 1.73 -1.82
N LYS A 39 -8.39 1.68 -3.12
CA LYS A 39 -9.00 0.51 -3.75
C LYS A 39 -7.92 -0.55 -3.96
N ILE A 40 -8.19 -1.76 -3.48
CA ILE A 40 -7.29 -2.91 -3.64
C ILE A 40 -7.91 -3.89 -4.62
N VAL A 41 -7.15 -4.25 -5.64
CA VAL A 41 -7.48 -5.31 -6.60
C VAL A 41 -6.41 -6.38 -6.50
N MET A 42 -6.79 -7.64 -6.35
CA MET A 42 -5.87 -8.78 -6.30
C MET A 42 -6.16 -9.72 -7.46
N ASN A 43 -5.11 -10.11 -8.17
CA ASN A 43 -5.13 -11.06 -9.27
C ASN A 43 -4.07 -12.11 -9.01
N ASP A 44 -4.48 -13.38 -8.91
CA ASP A 44 -3.56 -14.49 -8.87
C ASP A 44 -3.14 -14.83 -10.29
N GLU A 45 -1.83 -14.78 -10.54
CA GLU A 45 -1.22 -15.09 -11.82
C GLU A 45 -0.31 -16.31 -11.65
N GLN A 46 -0.29 -17.19 -12.64
CA GLN A 46 0.68 -18.27 -12.71
C GLN A 46 1.76 -17.84 -13.72
N GLN A 47 2.98 -17.66 -13.24
CA GLN A 47 4.10 -17.35 -14.12
C GLN A 47 4.33 -18.51 -15.10
N PRO A 48 4.94 -18.27 -16.28
CA PRO A 48 5.23 -19.31 -17.27
C PRO A 48 6.10 -20.46 -16.76
N ASN A 49 6.85 -20.22 -15.69
CA ASN A 49 7.68 -21.20 -14.97
C ASN A 49 6.90 -22.04 -13.94
N GLY A 50 5.58 -21.85 -13.84
CA GLY A 50 4.70 -22.57 -12.92
C GLY A 50 4.64 -21.98 -11.51
N ILE A 51 5.35 -20.88 -11.21
CA ILE A 51 5.32 -20.25 -9.90
C ILE A 51 4.03 -19.44 -9.74
N HIS A 52 3.30 -19.69 -8.66
CA HIS A 52 2.14 -18.89 -8.28
C HIS A 52 2.61 -17.55 -7.72
N VAL A 53 2.11 -16.47 -8.31
CA VAL A 53 2.33 -15.11 -7.83
C VAL A 53 1.00 -14.42 -7.65
N THR A 54 0.91 -13.60 -6.61
CA THR A 54 -0.27 -12.75 -6.41
C THR A 54 0.13 -11.33 -6.77
N ARG A 55 -0.48 -10.78 -7.81
CA ARG A 55 -0.36 -9.36 -8.12
C ARG A 55 -1.46 -8.61 -7.40
N PHE A 56 -1.11 -7.57 -6.66
CA PHE A 56 -2.09 -6.66 -6.09
C PHE A 56 -1.82 -5.23 -6.48
N THR A 57 -2.91 -4.51 -6.74
CA THR A 57 -2.91 -3.11 -7.17
C THR A 57 -3.55 -2.27 -6.08
N LEU A 58 -2.86 -1.19 -5.69
CA LEU A 58 -3.39 -0.16 -4.81
C LEU A 58 -3.63 1.11 -5.64
N GLN A 59 -4.89 1.49 -5.80
CA GLN A 59 -5.27 2.73 -6.47
C GLN A 59 -5.88 3.67 -5.44
N SER A 60 -5.32 4.88 -5.31
CA SER A 60 -5.86 5.87 -4.38
C SER A 60 -7.27 6.26 -4.82
N VAL A 61 -8.20 6.45 -3.88
CA VAL A 61 -9.50 7.11 -4.18
C VAL A 61 -9.31 8.55 -4.67
N TYR A 62 -8.12 9.11 -4.43
CA TYR A 62 -7.75 10.44 -4.87
C TYR A 62 -7.12 10.47 -6.27
N ALA A 63 -6.87 9.31 -6.88
CA ALA A 63 -6.28 9.19 -8.21
C ALA A 63 -7.12 9.97 -9.24
N GLN A 64 -6.44 10.69 -10.13
CA GLN A 64 -7.05 11.46 -11.21
C GLN A 64 -7.22 10.64 -12.48
N THR A 65 -6.38 9.61 -12.65
CA THR A 65 -6.38 8.72 -13.81
C THR A 65 -6.25 7.26 -13.38
N ASP A 66 -6.64 6.35 -14.27
CA ASP A 66 -6.53 4.90 -14.03
C ASP A 66 -5.08 4.39 -14.01
N ASP A 67 -4.14 5.20 -14.49
CA ASP A 67 -2.71 4.90 -14.51
C ASP A 67 -2.01 5.24 -13.19
N GLU A 68 -2.64 6.06 -12.33
CA GLU A 68 -2.14 6.40 -10.99
C GLU A 68 -2.41 5.27 -9.99
N LYS A 69 -1.71 4.16 -10.19
CA LYS A 69 -1.82 2.95 -9.37
C LYS A 69 -0.46 2.39 -9.01
N LEU A 70 -0.37 1.85 -7.81
CA LEU A 70 0.78 1.10 -7.34
C LEU A 70 0.52 -0.38 -7.58
N GLU A 71 1.48 -1.07 -8.15
CA GLU A 71 1.39 -2.50 -8.42
C GLU A 71 2.47 -3.22 -7.62
N PHE A 72 2.09 -4.33 -7.00
CA PHE A 72 2.98 -5.15 -6.20
C PHE A 72 2.84 -6.61 -6.63
N LEU A 73 3.97 -7.29 -6.65
CA LEU A 73 4.06 -8.72 -6.88
C LEU A 73 4.44 -9.40 -5.56
N TYR A 74 3.59 -10.31 -5.09
CA TYR A 74 3.89 -11.19 -3.99
C TYR A 74 4.31 -12.56 -4.52
N GLU A 75 5.54 -12.96 -4.17
CA GLU A 75 6.14 -14.23 -4.54
C GLU A 75 6.90 -14.80 -3.35
N SER A 76 6.54 -16.01 -2.93
CA SER A 76 7.29 -16.78 -1.92
C SER A 76 7.62 -16.02 -0.62
N GLY A 77 6.70 -15.17 -0.14
CA GLY A 77 6.91 -14.37 1.07
C GLY A 77 7.59 -13.02 0.85
N SER A 78 8.05 -12.73 -0.38
CA SER A 78 8.59 -11.44 -0.78
C SER A 78 7.55 -10.61 -1.50
N THR A 79 7.47 -9.32 -1.18
CA THR A 79 6.61 -8.36 -1.90
C THR A 79 7.49 -7.34 -2.60
N ASN A 80 7.34 -7.22 -3.91
CA ASN A 80 8.14 -6.32 -4.72
C ASN A 80 7.23 -5.33 -5.44
N ILE A 81 7.60 -4.05 -5.44
CA ILE A 81 6.90 -3.04 -6.23
C ILE A 81 7.23 -3.21 -7.71
N VAL A 82 6.21 -3.15 -8.55
CA VAL A 82 6.33 -3.19 -10.02
C VAL A 82 6.52 -1.76 -10.52
N VAL A 83 7.53 -1.57 -11.37
CA VAL A 83 7.80 -0.27 -11.99
C VAL A 83 6.82 -0.05 -13.13
N ASN A 84 6.12 1.09 -13.09
CA ASN A 84 5.15 1.53 -14.07
C ASN A 84 5.27 3.06 -14.27
N GLY A 85 4.42 3.64 -15.12
CA GLY A 85 4.45 5.09 -15.41
C GLY A 85 4.31 5.96 -14.16
N TYR A 86 3.46 5.57 -13.21
CA TYR A 86 3.22 6.32 -11.98
C TYR A 86 4.39 6.23 -11.00
N THR A 87 4.91 5.03 -10.74
CA THR A 87 6.06 4.81 -9.85
C THR A 87 7.39 5.33 -10.42
N SER A 88 7.44 5.59 -11.73
CA SER A 88 8.59 6.22 -12.41
C SER A 88 8.59 7.75 -12.29
N GLN A 89 7.49 8.37 -11.86
CA GLN A 89 7.46 9.81 -11.60
C GLN A 89 8.44 10.15 -10.48
N HIS A 90 9.18 11.24 -10.65
CA HIS A 90 10.30 11.58 -9.76
C HIS A 90 9.87 11.65 -8.28
N GLU A 91 8.72 12.27 -8.00
CA GLU A 91 8.18 12.41 -6.64
C GLU A 91 7.82 11.05 -6.02
N ILE A 92 7.24 10.15 -6.80
CA ILE A 92 6.83 8.81 -6.33
C ILE A 92 8.04 7.91 -6.19
N ALA A 93 8.98 7.94 -7.14
CA ALA A 93 10.20 7.15 -7.11
C ALA A 93 11.05 7.44 -5.86
N GLN A 94 11.17 8.71 -5.46
CA GLN A 94 11.84 9.09 -4.22
C GLN A 94 11.16 8.49 -2.97
N GLN A 95 9.83 8.50 -2.94
CA GLN A 95 9.07 7.91 -1.83
C GLN A 95 9.20 6.39 -1.80
N VAL A 96 9.23 5.72 -2.96
CA VAL A 96 9.47 4.28 -3.07
C VAL A 96 10.85 3.92 -2.51
N ASP A 97 11.89 4.69 -2.83
CA ASP A 97 13.24 4.48 -2.30
C ASP A 97 13.29 4.58 -0.78
N ILE A 98 12.54 5.50 -0.19
CA ILE A 98 12.51 5.71 1.26
C ILE A 98 11.66 4.62 1.93
N PHE A 99 10.38 4.55 1.58
CA PHE A 99 9.42 3.76 2.36
C PHE A 99 9.45 2.27 1.99
N ILE A 100 9.65 1.94 0.72
CA ILE A 100 9.68 0.54 0.28
C ILE A 100 11.09 -0.03 0.38
N ARG A 101 12.10 0.63 -0.21
CA ARG A 101 13.45 0.05 -0.26
C ARG A 101 14.24 0.20 1.05
N LYS A 102 14.20 1.36 1.70
CA LYS A 102 14.95 1.60 2.95
C LYS A 102 14.18 1.18 4.20
N MET A 103 12.88 1.48 4.28
CA MET A 103 12.07 1.19 5.47
C MET A 103 11.28 -0.12 5.39
N ASN A 104 11.20 -0.76 4.22
CA ASN A 104 10.44 -1.99 4.00
C ASN A 104 9.00 -1.93 4.52
N SER A 105 8.30 -0.81 4.29
CA SER A 105 6.98 -0.54 4.87
C SER A 105 6.02 0.04 3.83
N ILE A 106 5.22 -0.84 3.24
CA ILE A 106 4.06 -0.46 2.40
C ILE A 106 3.06 0.40 3.19
N PRO A 107 2.73 0.12 4.47
CA PRO A 107 1.82 0.97 5.24
C PRO A 107 2.32 2.40 5.43
N ALA A 108 3.63 2.60 5.65
CA ALA A 108 4.19 3.94 5.76
C ALA A 108 4.13 4.70 4.43
N PHE A 109 4.40 3.99 3.33
CA PHE A 109 4.32 4.55 1.98
C PHE A 109 2.89 5.00 1.63
N THR A 110 1.90 4.14 1.83
CA THR A 110 0.50 4.44 1.49
C THR A 110 -0.07 5.54 2.37
N ALA A 111 0.27 5.58 3.67
CA ALA A 111 -0.12 6.68 4.55
C ALA A 111 0.43 8.04 4.07
N ASN A 112 1.68 8.07 3.60
CA ASN A 112 2.29 9.29 3.08
C ASN A 112 1.56 9.78 1.81
N LEU A 113 1.28 8.88 0.88
CA LEU A 113 0.53 9.21 -0.35
C LEU A 113 -0.88 9.70 -0.06
N THR A 114 -1.58 9.09 0.90
CA THR A 114 -2.92 9.52 1.32
C THR A 114 -2.88 10.94 1.88
N MET A 115 -1.91 11.26 2.74
CA MET A 115 -1.76 12.59 3.31
C MET A 115 -1.41 13.65 2.24
N GLU A 116 -0.50 13.32 1.33
CA GLU A 116 -0.12 14.22 0.23
C GLU A 116 -1.30 14.50 -0.70
N SER A 117 -2.05 13.46 -1.05
CA SER A 117 -3.23 13.55 -1.92
C SER A 117 -4.36 14.36 -1.26
N PHE A 118 -4.55 14.18 0.05
CA PHE A 118 -5.50 14.98 0.83
C PHE A 118 -5.10 16.46 0.81
N ASN A 119 -3.85 16.77 1.12
CA ASN A 119 -3.35 18.16 1.13
C ASN A 119 -3.51 18.83 -0.24
N LYS A 120 -3.20 18.13 -1.34
CA LYS A 120 -3.40 18.64 -2.70
C LYS A 120 -4.86 19.00 -2.99
N ARG A 121 -5.85 18.31 -2.38
CA ARG A 121 -7.28 18.61 -2.54
C ARG A 121 -7.81 19.68 -1.58
N SER A 122 -7.18 19.88 -0.42
CA SER A 122 -7.60 20.90 0.55
C SER A 122 -7.15 22.33 0.22
N ILE A 123 -6.30 22.51 -0.80
CA ILE A 123 -5.74 23.82 -1.18
C ILE A 123 -6.46 24.40 -2.43
N CYS A 124 -7.56 23.78 -2.88
CA CYS A 124 -8.41 24.27 -3.97
C CYS A 124 -9.69 24.94 -3.47
#